data_AF-A0A7T8GP03-F1
#
_entry.id   AF-A0A7T8GP03-F1
#
_cell.length_a   1.000
_cell.length_b   1.000
_cell.length_c   1.000
_cell.angle_alpha   90.00
_cell.angle_beta   90.00
_cell.angle_gamma   90.00
#
_symmetry.space_group_name_H-M   'P 1'
#
loop_
_entity.id
_entity.type
_entity.pdbx_description
1 polymer ?
#
loop_
_entity_poly.entity_id
_entity_poly.type
_entity_poly.pdbx_seq_one_letter_code
_entity_poly.pdbx_strand_id
1 'polypeptide(L)' 'MLRVILDEGHLVRNEKAFVTQSVLALKAERKWVITGTPIQNRLKELYSLVNWLGVSPFKGTSGLGVP' A
#
# COMPACT_ATOMS: atom_id res chain seq x y z
N MET A 1 12.40 10.18 6.20
CA MET A 1 11.21 11.04 6.39
C MET A 1 10.47 10.59 7.63
N LEU A 2 9.95 11.54 8.42
CA LEU A 2 9.12 11.26 9.62
C LEU A 2 7.71 10.76 9.24
N ARG A 3 7.10 11.33 8.19
CA ARG A 3 5.73 11.00 7.78
C ARG A 3 5.57 11.03 6.25
N VAL A 4 4.81 10.10 5.70
CA VAL A 4 4.30 10.10 4.31
C VAL A 4 2.79 9.94 4.35
N ILE A 5 2.09 10.74 3.54
CA ILE A 5 0.63 10.70 3.41
C ILE A 5 0.34 10.51 1.92
N LEU A 6 -0.40 9.46 1.58
CA LEU A 6 -0.95 9.23 0.25
C LEU A 6 -2.38 9.73 0.23
N ASP A 7 -2.66 10.70 -0.63
CA ASP A 7 -4.02 11.09 -0.99
C ASP A 7 -4.50 10.26 -2.18
N GLU A 8 -5.79 9.95 -2.23
CA GLU A 8 -6.40 9.01 -3.17
C GLU A 8 -5.62 7.69 -3.30
N GLY A 9 -5.38 7.04 -2.15
CA GLY A 9 -4.57 5.81 -2.07
C GLY A 9 -4.98 4.67 -3.00
N HIS A 10 -6.22 4.68 -3.51
CA HIS A 10 -6.69 3.74 -4.52
C HIS A 10 -5.93 3.81 -5.86
N LEU A 11 -5.14 4.87 -6.10
CA LEU A 11 -4.22 4.98 -7.24
C LEU A 11 -3.06 3.96 -7.16
N VAL A 12 -2.69 3.52 -5.96
CA VAL A 12 -1.58 2.60 -5.68
C VAL A 12 -2.08 1.14 -5.72
N ARG A 13 -2.73 0.75 -6.82
CA ARG A 13 -3.38 -0.56 -6.98
C ARG A 13 -2.60 -1.55 -7.86
N ASN A 14 -1.77 -1.05 -8.76
CA ASN A 14 -1.08 -1.87 -9.76
C ASN A 14 0.41 -1.96 -9.42
N GLU A 15 0.86 -3.12 -8.94
CA GLU A 15 2.27 -3.38 -8.57
C GLU A 15 3.26 -3.19 -9.73
N LYS A 16 2.79 -3.27 -10.98
CA LYS A 16 3.60 -3.02 -12.18
C LYS A 16 3.65 -1.54 -12.57
N ALA A 17 2.76 -0.71 -12.04
CA ALA A 17 2.77 0.71 -12.34
C ALA A 17 3.98 1.38 -11.65
N PHE A 18 4.67 2.24 -12.39
CA PHE A 18 5.85 2.96 -11.91
C PHE A 18 5.55 3.80 -10.65
N VAL A 19 4.35 4.40 -10.60
CA VAL A 19 3.87 5.16 -9.44
C VAL A 19 3.79 4.26 -8.20
N THR A 20 3.21 3.06 -8.32
CA THR A 20 3.11 2.12 -7.20
C THR A 20 4.48 1.69 -6.72
N GLN A 21 5.40 1.35 -7.63
CA GLN A 21 6.76 0.95 -7.25
C GLN A 21 7.50 2.08 -6.52
N SER A 22 7.35 3.32 -7.02
CA SER A 22 7.94 4.50 -6.40
C SER A 22 7.40 4.74 -5.00
N VAL A 23 6.08 4.64 -4.83
CA VAL A 23 5.41 4.79 -3.52
C VAL A 23 5.81 3.68 -2.55
N LEU A 24 5.85 2.43 -3.01
CA LEU A 24 6.24 1.28 -2.20
C LEU A 24 7.68 1.38 -1.70
N ALA A 25 8.58 2.00 -2.48
CA ALA A 25 9.96 2.26 -2.11
C ALA A 25 10.16 3.38 -1.07
N LEU A 26 9.13 4.20 -0.80
CA LEU A 26 9.23 5.29 0.19
C LEU A 26 9.42 4.75 1.61
N LYS A 27 10.51 5.20 2.25
CA LYS A 27 10.84 4.91 3.65
C LYS A 27 10.34 6.02 4.56
N ALA A 28 9.40 5.68 5.45
CA ALA A 28 8.88 6.59 6.46
C ALA A 28 8.51 5.84 7.74
N GLU A 29 8.69 6.51 8.88
CA GLU A 29 8.29 5.99 10.20
C GLU A 29 6.76 5.94 10.33
N ARG A 30 6.08 6.98 9.81
CA ARG A 30 4.62 7.10 9.87
C ARG A 30 4.06 7.16 8.46
N LYS A 31 3.16 6.25 8.14
CA LYS A 31 2.53 6.15 6.82
C LYS A 31 1.03 6.27 6.97
N TRP A 32 0.42 7.12 6.17
CA TRP A 32 -1.03 7.34 6.14
C TRP A 32 -1.53 7.20 4.71
N VAL A 33 -2.69 6.59 4.56
CA VAL A 33 -3.42 6.52 3.30
C VAL A 33 -4.78 7.13 3.55
N ILE A 34 -5.13 8.13 2.75
CA ILE A 34 -6.44 8.78 2.73
C ILE A 34 -7.06 8.43 1.38
N THR A 35 -8.27 7.88 1.39
CA THR A 35 -9.00 7.53 0.18
C THR A 35 -10.49 7.53 0.48
N GLY A 36 -11.28 8.17 -0.38
CA GLY A 36 -12.74 8.11 -0.30
C GLY A 36 -13.30 6.75 -0.74
N THR A 37 -12.49 5.94 -1.43
CA THR A 37 -12.88 4.62 -1.96
C THR A 37 -11.82 3.58 -1.59
N PRO A 38 -11.88 3.00 -0.38
CA PRO A 38 -10.84 2.10 0.12
C PRO A 38 -10.76 0.77 -0.65
N ILE A 39 -11.87 0.33 -1.25
CA ILE A 39 -11.95 -0.91 -2.01
C ILE A 39 -12.76 -0.63 -3.28
N GLN A 40 -12.12 -0.65 -4.44
CA GLN A 40 -12.82 -0.52 -5.73
C GLN A 40 -12.93 -1.86 -6.47
N ASN A 41 -11.84 -2.62 -6.59
CA ASN A 41 -11.79 -3.75 -7.54
C ASN A 41 -11.45 -5.11 -6.93
N ARG A 42 -10.39 -5.24 -6.12
CA ARG A 42 -9.89 -6.54 -5.65
C ARG A 42 -9.26 -6.46 -4.26
N LEU A 43 -9.49 -7.49 -3.44
CA LEU A 43 -8.91 -7.62 -2.08
C LEU A 43 -7.38 -7.55 -2.07
N LYS A 44 -6.74 -7.99 -3.17
CA LYS A 44 -5.29 -7.89 -3.38
C LYS A 44 -4.76 -6.45 -3.35
N GLU A 45 -5.53 -5.47 -3.82
CA GLU A 45 -5.11 -4.06 -3.84
C GLU A 45 -5.05 -3.48 -2.42
N LEU A 46 -6.02 -3.84 -1.58
CA LEU A 46 -6.03 -3.51 -0.16
C LEU A 46 -4.83 -4.15 0.57
N TYR A 47 -4.53 -5.41 0.23
CA TYR A 47 -3.40 -6.12 0.82
C TYR A 47 -2.07 -5.43 0.59
N SER A 48 -1.79 -5.00 -0.64
CA SER A 48 -0.54 -4.31 -0.98
C SER A 48 -0.41 -2.97 -0.23
N LEU A 49 -1.52 -2.24 -0.05
CA LEU A 49 -1.56 -1.01 0.76
C LEU A 49 -1.32 -1.29 2.25
N VAL A 50 -1.96 -2.31 2.82
CA VAL A 50 -1.81 -2.68 4.25
C VAL A 50 -0.39 -3.20 4.54
N ASN A 51 0.19 -3.99 3.63
CA ASN A 51 1.59 -4.41 3.72
C ASN A 51 2.54 -3.20 3.65
N TRP A 52 2.28 -2.23 2.77
CA TRP A 52 3.09 -1.01 2.71
C TRP A 52 2.99 -0.15 3.98
N LEU A 53 1.79 -0.05 4.57
CA LEU A 53 1.57 0.59 5.86
C LEU A 53 2.33 -0.12 7.00
N GLY A 54 2.74 -1.38 6.78
CA GLY A 54 3.55 -2.14 7.72
C GLY A 54 2.75 -2.65 8.92
N VAL A 55 1.45 -2.83 8.75
CA VAL A 55 0.55 -3.34 9.81
C VAL A 55 0.82 -4.83 10.01
N SER A 56 1.17 -5.22 11.23
CA SER A 56 1.30 -6.64 11.60
C SER A 56 -0.09 -7.31 11.64
N PRO A 57 -0.29 -8.54 11.12
CA PRO A 57 0.70 -9.52 10.62
C PRO A 57 1.04 -9.40 9.12
N PHE A 58 0.52 -8.40 8.41
CA PHE A 58 0.62 -8.27 6.96
C PHE A 58 1.95 -7.70 6.45
N LYS A 59 2.92 -7.50 7.36
CA LYS A 59 4.22 -6.91 7.06
C LYS A 59 5.18 -7.97 6.54
N GLY A 60 5.62 -7.85 5.30
CA GLY A 60 6.66 -8.71 4.70
C GLY A 60 6.14 -9.87 3.85
N THR A 61 4.83 -9.96 3.65
CA THR A 61 4.17 -11.00 2.86
C THR A 61 4.03 -10.64 1.38
N SER A 62 4.93 -9.81 0.83
CA SER A 62 4.94 -9.42 -0.60
C SER A 62 5.21 -10.58 -1.58
N GLY A 63 5.50 -11.78 -1.09
CA GLY A 63 5.72 -12.98 -1.90
C GLY A 63 5.06 -14.25 -1.36
N LEU A 64 4.30 -14.17 -0.28
CA LEU A 64 3.52 -15.31 0.19
C LEU A 64 2.13 -15.17 -0.40
N GLY A 65 1.79 -16.04 -1.36
CA GLY A 65 0.41 -16.26 -1.77
C GLY A 65 -0.42 -16.61 -0.54
N VAL A 66 -0.94 -15.60 0.14
CA VAL A 66 -2.16 -15.72 0.91
C VAL A 66 -3.26 -16.13 -0.08
N PRO A 67 -4.19 -17.02 0.33
CA PRO A 67 -5.27 -17.49 -0.54
C PRO A 67 -6.09 -16.34 -1.15
#